data_AF-A0A1V2GM22-F1
#
_entry.id   AF-A0A1V2GM22-F1
#
_cell.length_a   1.000
_cell.length_b   1.000
_cell.length_c   1.000
_cell.angle_alpha   90.00
_cell.angle_beta   90.00
_cell.angle_gamma   90.00
#
_symmetry.space_group_name_H-M   'P 1'
#
loop_
_entity.id
_entity.type
_entity.pdbx_description
1 polymer ?
#
loop_
_entity_poly.entity_id
_entity_poly.type
_entity_poly.pdbx_seq_one_letter_code
_entity_poly.pdbx_strand_id
1 'polypeptide(L)'
;LKAVAGMTGRNMDPYMGRAFVGDGLATMLSGSVGGSGVTTYAENIGVMAVTKVYSTLVFVAAAVIAMLLGFSPKFGALIHTIPAPVIGGASIVVFGLIAVAGARIWVQNRVDLSQNGNLIMVAVTLVLGAGDFALTLGGFTLGGIGTATFGAILLNALLSRRLVDVPPPEVVHQEP
;
A
#
# COMPACT_ATOMS: atom_id res chain seq x y z
N LEU A 1 0.80 -4.40 7.72
CA LEU A 1 1.56 -4.99 8.86
C LEU A 1 2.97 -4.43 9.03
N LYS A 2 3.83 -4.38 8.01
CA LYS A 2 5.21 -3.87 8.14
C LYS A 2 5.30 -2.45 8.73
N ALA A 3 4.40 -1.55 8.34
CA ALA A 3 4.30 -0.23 8.96
C ALA A 3 3.97 -0.29 10.46
N VAL A 4 3.05 -1.18 10.88
CA VAL A 4 2.70 -1.39 12.29
C VAL A 4 3.85 -2.05 13.07
N ALA A 5 4.57 -2.99 12.47
CA ALA A 5 5.79 -3.57 13.04
C ALA A 5 6.83 -2.48 13.34
N GLY A 6 7.07 -1.57 12.38
CA GLY A 6 7.97 -0.43 12.55
C GLY A 6 7.54 0.57 13.64
N MET A 7 6.25 0.68 13.94
CA MET A 7 5.74 1.57 15.00
C MET A 7 5.69 0.91 16.39
N THR A 8 5.45 -0.39 16.45
CA THR A 8 5.27 -1.15 17.70
C THR A 8 6.56 -1.81 18.18
N GLY A 9 7.59 -1.89 17.32
CA GLY A 9 8.85 -2.58 17.62
C GLY A 9 8.70 -4.10 17.76
N ARG A 10 7.54 -4.67 17.37
CA ARG A 10 7.25 -6.09 17.47
C ARG A 10 7.35 -6.76 16.11
N ASN A 11 7.86 -7.98 16.09
CA ASN A 11 7.87 -8.79 14.88
C ASN A 11 6.43 -9.21 14.52
N MET A 12 5.94 -8.70 13.40
CA MET A 12 4.60 -8.99 12.89
C MET A 12 4.59 -9.98 11.72
N ASP A 13 5.76 -10.47 11.29
CA ASP A 13 5.90 -11.37 10.14
C ASP A 13 5.12 -12.68 10.29
N PRO A 14 5.02 -13.31 11.48
CA PRO A 14 4.19 -14.49 11.67
C PRO A 14 2.69 -14.27 11.37
N TYR A 15 2.22 -13.02 11.46
CA TYR A 15 0.81 -12.68 11.22
C TYR A 15 0.53 -12.27 9.76
N MET A 16 1.56 -12.18 8.92
CA MET A 16 1.43 -11.69 7.55
C MET A 16 0.50 -12.55 6.70
N GLY A 17 0.63 -13.88 6.79
CA GLY A 17 -0.28 -14.80 6.10
C GLY A 17 -1.73 -14.66 6.57
N ARG A 18 -1.95 -14.53 7.88
CA ARG A 18 -3.30 -14.33 8.46
C ARG A 18 -3.92 -13.01 8.00
N ALA A 19 -3.12 -11.95 7.86
CA ALA A 19 -3.60 -10.67 7.36
C ALA A 19 -4.01 -10.75 5.88
N PHE A 20 -3.21 -11.40 5.02
CA PHE A 20 -3.60 -11.59 3.61
C PHE A 20 -4.87 -12.42 3.46
N VAL A 21 -5.01 -13.51 4.22
CA VAL A 21 -6.24 -14.31 4.22
C VAL A 21 -7.42 -13.47 4.71
N GLY A 22 -7.24 -12.67 5.77
CA GLY A 22 -8.27 -11.76 6.27
C GLY A 22 -8.72 -10.73 5.23
N ASP A 23 -7.78 -10.10 4.53
CA ASP A 23 -8.05 -9.10 3.48
C ASP A 23 -8.78 -9.73 2.28
N GLY A 24 -8.33 -10.93 1.88
CA GLY A 24 -8.96 -11.71 0.82
C GLY A 24 -10.39 -12.13 1.17
N LEU A 25 -10.61 -12.67 2.37
CA LEU A 25 -11.95 -13.04 2.85
C LEU A 25 -12.88 -11.83 2.95
N ALA A 26 -12.38 -10.70 3.48
CA ALA A 26 -13.15 -9.47 3.54
C ALA A 26 -13.53 -8.97 2.14
N THR A 27 -12.61 -9.04 1.18
CA THR A 27 -12.87 -8.70 -0.22
C THR A 27 -13.87 -9.64 -0.88
N MET A 28 -13.77 -10.96 -0.65
CA MET A 28 -14.73 -11.94 -1.15
C MET A 28 -16.13 -11.69 -0.60
N LEU A 29 -16.24 -11.41 0.70
CA LEU A 29 -17.52 -11.10 1.35
C LEU A 29 -18.10 -9.76 0.87
N SER A 30 -17.26 -8.74 0.69
CA SER A 30 -17.69 -7.46 0.12
C SER A 30 -18.20 -7.65 -1.30
N GLY A 31 -17.43 -8.33 -2.16
CA GLY A 31 -17.82 -8.59 -3.54
C GLY A 31 -19.08 -9.45 -3.67
N SER A 32 -19.30 -10.43 -2.78
CA SER A 32 -20.48 -11.30 -2.84
C SER A 32 -21.78 -10.56 -2.51
N VAL A 33 -21.73 -9.45 -1.77
CA VAL A 33 -22.87 -8.57 -1.50
C VAL A 33 -22.92 -7.34 -2.42
N GLY A 34 -22.09 -7.30 -3.48
CA GLY A 34 -22.05 -6.22 -4.47
C GLY A 34 -21.19 -5.01 -4.06
N GLY A 35 -20.38 -5.13 -3.01
CA GLY A 35 -19.40 -4.14 -2.59
C GLY A 35 -18.11 -4.15 -3.43
N SER A 36 -17.24 -3.18 -3.19
CA SER A 36 -15.94 -3.06 -3.85
C SER A 36 -14.85 -3.88 -3.13
N GLY A 37 -13.69 -4.04 -3.76
CA GLY A 37 -12.50 -4.56 -3.10
C GLY A 37 -12.12 -3.70 -1.90
N VAL A 38 -11.79 -4.34 -0.78
CA VAL A 38 -11.43 -3.66 0.48
C VAL A 38 -9.96 -3.91 0.78
N THR A 39 -9.34 -2.97 1.48
CA THR A 39 -7.97 -3.14 1.95
C THR A 39 -7.70 -2.31 3.20
N THR A 40 -6.52 -2.50 3.81
CA THR A 40 -6.09 -1.72 4.98
C THR A 40 -5.78 -0.26 4.60
N TYR A 41 -6.45 0.69 5.25
CA TYR A 41 -6.22 2.13 5.03
C TYR A 41 -4.94 2.65 5.71
N ALA A 42 -4.15 3.43 4.96
CA ALA A 42 -2.93 4.06 5.45
C ALA A 42 -3.20 5.12 6.54
N GLU A 43 -4.34 5.81 6.48
CA GLU A 43 -4.72 6.83 7.45
C GLU A 43 -4.96 6.25 8.85
N ASN A 44 -5.58 5.07 8.92
CA ASN A 44 -5.77 4.35 10.18
C ASN A 44 -4.42 3.99 10.83
N ILE A 45 -3.41 3.68 10.02
CA ILE A 45 -2.04 3.45 10.49
C ILE A 45 -1.44 4.75 11.02
N GLY A 46 -1.69 5.89 10.37
CA GLY A 46 -1.31 7.21 10.86
C GLY A 46 -1.92 7.56 12.22
N VAL A 47 -3.22 7.31 12.41
CA VAL A 47 -3.90 7.51 13.70
C VAL A 47 -3.27 6.66 14.80
N MET A 48 -2.95 5.39 14.52
CA MET A 48 -2.24 4.53 15.47
C MET A 48 -0.83 5.04 15.81
N ALA A 49 -0.14 5.67 14.85
CA ALA A 49 1.19 6.24 15.06
C ALA A 49 1.18 7.37 16.11
N VAL A 50 0.14 8.20 16.06
CA VAL A 50 -0.06 9.38 16.90
C VAL A 50 -0.67 9.02 18.25
N THR A 51 -1.77 8.27 18.25
CA THR A 51 -2.52 7.93 19.47
C THR A 51 -1.83 6.87 20.32
N LYS A 52 -0.90 6.09 19.74
CA LYS A 52 -0.26 4.93 20.39
C LYS A 52 -1.24 3.86 20.87
N VAL A 53 -2.48 3.89 20.38
CA VAL A 53 -3.50 2.87 20.66
C VAL A 53 -3.48 1.82 19.55
N TYR A 54 -2.99 0.62 19.87
CA TYR A 54 -2.88 -0.50 18.93
C TYR A 54 -3.89 -1.63 19.21
N SER A 55 -4.96 -1.34 19.95
CA SER A 55 -5.96 -2.33 20.36
C SER A 55 -6.84 -2.75 19.18
N THR A 56 -6.98 -4.06 18.96
CA THR A 56 -7.87 -4.63 17.95
C THR A 56 -9.36 -4.38 18.26
N LEU A 57 -9.71 -4.21 19.53
CA LEU A 57 -11.10 -3.94 19.95
C LEU A 57 -11.61 -2.60 19.42
N VAL A 58 -10.74 -1.61 19.26
CA VAL A 58 -11.10 -0.30 18.69
C VAL A 58 -11.60 -0.47 17.25
N PHE A 59 -10.97 -1.36 16.48
CA PHE A 59 -11.40 -1.66 15.10
C PHE A 59 -12.74 -2.40 15.05
N VAL A 60 -13.02 -3.28 16.02
CA VAL A 60 -14.33 -3.95 16.13
C VAL A 60 -15.42 -2.93 16.45
N ALA A 61 -15.18 -2.05 17.42
CA ALA A 61 -16.13 -0.99 17.76
C ALA A 61 -16.38 -0.05 16.58
N ALA A 62 -15.32 0.37 15.88
CA ALA A 62 -15.42 1.19 14.68
C ALA A 62 -16.23 0.50 13.56
N ALA A 63 -16.03 -0.81 13.35
CA ALA A 63 -16.76 -1.59 12.37
C ALA A 63 -18.27 -1.67 12.69
N VAL A 64 -18.62 -1.90 13.97
CA VAL A 64 -20.03 -1.91 14.42
C VAL A 64 -20.67 -0.53 14.23
N ILE A 65 -19.98 0.55 14.60
CA ILE A 65 -20.46 1.92 14.39
C ILE A 65 -20.66 2.19 12.89
N ALA A 66 -19.69 1.84 12.05
CA ALA A 66 -19.78 2.01 10.60
C ALA A 66 -20.96 1.24 10.01
N MET A 67 -21.21 0.01 10.48
CA MET A 67 -22.36 -0.80 10.06
C MET A 67 -23.69 -0.12 10.43
N LEU A 68 -23.82 0.35 11.68
CA LEU A 68 -25.02 1.06 12.14
C LEU A 68 -25.27 2.35 11.35
N LEU A 69 -24.20 3.11 11.07
CA LEU A 69 -24.29 4.33 10.27
C LEU A 69 -24.58 4.04 8.79
N GLY A 70 -24.06 2.94 8.25
CA GLY A 70 -24.33 2.50 6.88
C GLY A 70 -25.79 2.17 6.62
N PHE A 71 -26.49 1.63 7.63
CA PHE A 71 -27.94 1.40 7.56
C PHE A 71 -28.79 2.64 7.86
N SER A 72 -28.19 3.79 8.17
CA SER A 72 -28.91 5.04 8.49
C SER A 72 -29.11 5.92 7.25
N PRO A 73 -30.35 6.07 6.74
CA PRO A 73 -30.63 6.92 5.59
C PRO A 73 -30.31 8.40 5.86
N LYS A 74 -30.46 8.85 7.12
CA LYS A 74 -30.13 10.21 7.54
C LYS A 74 -28.63 10.51 7.43
N PHE A 75 -27.80 9.52 7.78
CA PHE A 75 -26.35 9.67 7.65
C PHE A 75 -25.92 9.71 6.19
N GLY A 76 -26.52 8.87 5.34
CA GLY A 76 -26.32 8.95 3.88
C GLY A 76 -26.69 10.32 3.32
N ALA A 77 -27.84 10.86 3.71
CA ALA A 77 -28.26 12.21 3.30
C ALA A 77 -27.26 13.29 3.73
N LEU A 78 -26.71 13.19 4.94
CA LEU A 78 -25.67 14.11 5.42
C LEU A 78 -24.39 14.04 4.56
N ILE A 79 -23.93 12.84 4.19
CA ILE A 79 -22.76 12.69 3.30
C ILE A 79 -23.03 13.38 1.96
N HIS A 80 -24.23 13.25 1.40
CA HIS A 80 -24.60 13.92 0.15
C HIS A 80 -24.68 15.44 0.24
N THR A 81 -24.72 16.03 1.44
CA THR A 81 -24.61 17.48 1.61
C THR A 81 -23.18 18.01 1.52
N ILE A 82 -22.17 17.13 1.58
CA ILE A 82 -20.76 17.53 1.55
C ILE A 82 -20.40 18.06 0.15
N PRO A 83 -19.88 19.30 0.02
CA PRO A 83 -19.51 19.85 -1.28
C PRO A 83 -18.40 19.04 -1.95
N ALA A 84 -18.49 18.86 -3.27
CA ALA A 84 -17.49 18.15 -4.07
C ALA A 84 -16.03 18.67 -3.86
N PRO A 85 -15.77 19.98 -3.72
CA PRO A 85 -14.41 20.47 -3.45
C PRO A 85 -13.82 19.94 -2.13
N VAL A 86 -14.64 19.70 -1.11
CA VAL A 86 -14.18 19.17 0.19
C VAL A 86 -13.79 17.70 0.06
N ILE A 87 -14.60 16.91 -0.65
CA ILE A 87 -14.31 15.50 -0.94
C ILE A 87 -13.03 15.39 -1.78
N GLY A 88 -12.86 16.27 -2.76
CA GLY A 88 -11.64 16.37 -3.56
C GLY A 88 -10.41 16.67 -2.70
N GLY A 89 -10.47 17.67 -1.81
CA GLY A 89 -9.39 18.01 -0.88
C GLY A 89 -9.03 16.85 0.05
N ALA A 90 -10.03 16.18 0.63
CA ALA A 90 -9.81 15.01 1.47
C ALA A 90 -9.12 13.87 0.68
N SER A 91 -9.56 13.63 -0.55
CA SER A 91 -8.98 12.61 -1.43
C SER A 91 -7.50 12.89 -1.74
N ILE A 92 -7.14 14.15 -2.00
CA ILE A 92 -5.74 14.56 -2.22
C ILE A 92 -4.87 14.22 -1.01
N VAL A 93 -5.36 14.50 0.21
CA VAL A 93 -4.63 14.17 1.44
C VAL A 93 -4.44 12.65 1.56
N VAL A 94 -5.50 11.86 1.35
CA VAL A 94 -5.43 10.39 1.44
C VAL A 94 -4.43 9.83 0.43
N PHE A 95 -4.56 10.18 -0.85
CA PHE A 95 -3.66 9.68 -1.90
C PHE A 95 -2.22 10.17 -1.71
N GLY A 96 -2.02 11.40 -1.25
CA GLY A 96 -0.71 11.93 -0.88
C GLY A 96 -0.07 11.14 0.27
N LEU A 97 -0.83 10.81 1.31
CA LEU A 97 -0.36 9.99 2.43
C LEU A 97 0.01 8.57 1.98
N ILE A 98 -0.74 7.97 1.04
CA ILE A 98 -0.43 6.66 0.46
C ILE A 98 0.91 6.72 -0.29
N ALA A 99 1.13 7.74 -1.13
CA ALA A 99 2.38 7.93 -1.86
C ALA A 99 3.58 8.09 -0.92
N VAL A 100 3.45 8.93 0.11
CA VAL A 100 4.50 9.15 1.12
C VAL A 100 4.74 7.89 1.95
N ALA A 101 3.71 7.09 2.26
CA ALA A 101 3.88 5.81 2.93
C ALA A 101 4.73 4.84 2.09
N GLY A 102 4.55 4.81 0.77
CA GLY A 102 5.41 4.07 -0.17
C GLY A 102 6.87 4.53 -0.09
N ALA A 103 7.12 5.85 -0.19
CA ALA A 103 8.47 6.41 -0.06
C ALA A 103 9.12 6.09 1.31
N ARG A 104 8.33 6.13 2.39
CA ARG A 104 8.79 5.77 3.73
C ARG A 104 9.27 4.32 3.80
N ILE A 105 8.62 3.39 3.09
CA ILE A 105 9.07 1.99 3.02
C ILE A 105 10.48 1.91 2.40
N TRP A 106 10.76 2.65 1.32
CA TRP A 106 12.09 2.68 0.73
C TRP A 106 13.17 3.20 1.68
N VAL A 107 12.87 4.31 2.38
CA VAL A 107 13.77 4.90 3.36
C VAL A 107 14.04 3.95 4.53
N GLN A 108 12.99 3.32 5.07
CA GLN A 108 13.12 2.38 6.19
C GLN A 108 13.93 1.14 5.84
N ASN A 109 13.82 0.65 4.59
CA ASN A 109 14.60 -0.48 4.10
C ASN A 109 15.97 -0.08 3.52
N ARG A 110 16.36 1.21 3.63
CA ARG A 110 17.63 1.74 3.12
C ARG A 110 17.87 1.38 1.65
N VAL A 111 16.85 1.55 0.80
CA VAL A 111 16.97 1.33 -0.64
C VAL A 111 17.98 2.32 -1.22
N ASP A 112 19.08 1.81 -1.77
CA ASP A 112 20.11 2.63 -2.40
C ASP A 112 19.71 2.95 -3.84
N LEU A 113 19.30 4.20 -4.08
CA LEU A 113 18.92 4.72 -5.40
C LEU A 113 20.13 5.14 -6.24
N SER A 114 21.36 5.07 -5.72
CA SER A 114 22.58 5.25 -6.51
C SER A 114 22.85 4.02 -7.38
N GLN A 115 22.30 2.86 -7.02
CA GLN A 115 22.36 1.66 -7.83
C GLN A 115 21.39 1.77 -9.00
N ASN A 116 21.94 1.72 -10.22
CA ASN A 116 21.17 1.82 -11.47
C ASN A 116 19.96 0.86 -11.51
N GLY A 117 20.09 -0.35 -10.97
CA GLY A 117 18.99 -1.32 -10.94
C GLY A 117 17.77 -0.82 -10.14
N ASN A 118 18.01 -0.31 -8.92
CA ASN A 118 16.96 0.24 -8.07
C ASN A 118 16.38 1.54 -8.65
N LEU A 119 17.25 2.40 -9.19
CA LEU A 119 16.85 3.66 -9.83
C LEU A 119 15.90 3.41 -11.01
N ILE A 120 16.27 2.52 -11.93
CA ILE A 120 15.45 2.18 -13.10
C ILE A 120 14.13 1.54 -12.65
N MET A 121 14.16 0.66 -11.63
CA MET A 121 12.95 0.05 -11.08
C MET A 121 11.97 1.10 -10.56
N VAL A 122 12.44 2.03 -9.72
CA VAL A 122 11.60 3.10 -9.18
C VAL A 122 11.10 4.03 -10.29
N ALA A 123 11.96 4.46 -11.21
CA ALA A 123 11.60 5.38 -12.27
C ALA A 123 10.52 4.80 -13.20
N VAL A 124 10.72 3.58 -13.70
CA VAL A 124 9.77 2.94 -14.62
C VAL A 124 8.43 2.68 -13.94
N THR A 125 8.44 2.17 -12.71
CA THR A 125 7.19 1.86 -11.99
C THR A 125 6.40 3.12 -11.64
N LEU A 126 7.08 4.20 -11.28
CA LEU A 126 6.43 5.48 -10.98
C LEU A 126 5.82 6.10 -12.24
N VAL A 127 6.51 6.08 -13.38
CA VAL A 127 5.97 6.59 -14.64
C VAL A 127 4.78 5.76 -15.14
N LEU A 128 4.88 4.43 -15.12
CA LEU A 128 3.77 3.56 -15.55
C LEU A 128 2.53 3.76 -14.65
N GLY A 129 2.73 3.91 -13.34
CA GLY A 129 1.65 4.05 -12.37
C GLY A 129 1.02 5.43 -12.39
N ALA A 130 1.84 6.48 -12.25
CA ALA A 130 1.36 7.86 -12.19
C ALA A 130 0.88 8.38 -13.55
N GLY A 131 1.44 7.87 -14.66
CA GLY A 131 0.99 8.17 -16.01
C GLY A 131 -0.25 7.40 -16.46
N ASP A 132 -0.84 6.61 -15.57
CA ASP A 132 -1.99 5.72 -15.84
C ASP A 132 -1.84 4.92 -17.14
N PHE A 133 -0.69 4.26 -17.32
CA PHE A 133 -0.40 3.55 -18.55
C PHE A 133 -1.22 2.26 -18.62
N ALA A 134 -2.48 2.37 -19.06
CA ALA A 134 -3.38 1.24 -19.14
C ALA A 134 -3.05 0.35 -20.34
N LEU A 135 -2.96 -0.96 -20.12
CA LEU A 135 -2.75 -1.95 -21.17
C LEU A 135 -4.08 -2.64 -21.47
N THR A 136 -4.59 -2.39 -22.67
CA THR A 136 -5.79 -3.06 -23.17
C THR A 136 -5.39 -4.25 -24.03
N LEU A 137 -5.65 -5.46 -23.54
CA LEU A 137 -5.44 -6.71 -24.27
C LEU A 137 -6.79 -7.33 -24.62
N GLY A 138 -7.20 -7.17 -25.88
CA GLY A 138 -8.51 -7.62 -26.35
C GLY A 138 -9.65 -6.91 -25.62
N GLY A 139 -10.33 -7.62 -24.73
CA GLY A 139 -11.43 -7.10 -23.89
C GLY A 139 -11.08 -6.84 -22.42
N PHE A 140 -9.82 -7.01 -22.02
CA PHE A 140 -9.35 -6.77 -20.66
C PHE A 140 -8.47 -5.52 -20.62
N THR A 141 -8.84 -4.56 -19.77
CA THR A 141 -8.04 -3.35 -19.53
C THR A 141 -7.37 -3.46 -18.18
N LEU A 142 -6.05 -3.54 -18.19
CA LEU A 142 -5.23 -3.45 -16.99
C LEU A 142 -4.93 -1.97 -16.74
N GLY A 143 -5.47 -1.38 -15.66
CA GLY A 143 -5.23 0.03 -15.31
C GLY A 143 -3.76 0.30 -14.93
N GLY A 144 -3.35 1.57 -14.89
CA GLY A 144 -1.95 1.97 -14.72
C GLY A 144 -1.27 1.43 -13.47
N ILE A 145 -1.99 1.30 -12.35
CA ILE A 145 -1.43 0.68 -11.13
C ILE A 145 -1.13 -0.81 -11.36
N GLY A 146 -2.01 -1.50 -12.10
CA GLY A 146 -1.82 -2.90 -12.46
C GLY A 146 -0.61 -3.09 -13.36
N THR A 147 -0.51 -2.30 -14.43
CA THR A 147 0.61 -2.36 -15.39
C THR A 147 1.94 -2.00 -14.73
N ALA A 148 1.95 -0.98 -13.87
CA ALA A 148 3.12 -0.61 -13.07
C ALA A 148 3.59 -1.74 -12.16
N THR A 149 2.66 -2.45 -11.52
CA THR A 149 2.98 -3.57 -10.63
C THR A 149 3.58 -4.74 -11.40
N PHE A 150 2.98 -5.14 -12.53
CA PHE A 150 3.55 -6.20 -13.38
C PHE A 150 4.91 -5.79 -13.96
N GLY A 151 5.04 -4.53 -14.39
CA GLY A 151 6.30 -3.95 -14.87
C GLY A 151 7.39 -4.01 -13.79
N ALA A 152 7.05 -3.65 -12.54
CA ALA A 152 7.96 -3.74 -11.40
C ALA A 152 8.50 -5.15 -11.20
N ILE A 153 7.61 -6.14 -11.19
CA ILE A 153 7.95 -7.54 -10.94
C ILE A 153 8.84 -8.08 -12.07
N LEU A 154 8.48 -7.80 -13.33
CA LEU A 154 9.24 -8.24 -14.49
C LEU A 154 10.63 -7.61 -14.51
N LEU A 155 10.71 -6.30 -14.28
CA LEU A 155 11.96 -5.56 -14.25
C LEU A 155 12.87 -6.02 -13.11
N ASN A 156 12.30 -6.25 -11.93
CA ASN A 156 13.03 -6.85 -10.81
C ASN A 156 13.57 -8.24 -11.17
N ALA A 157 12.75 -9.12 -11.77
CA ALA A 157 13.20 -10.45 -12.18
C ALA A 157 14.33 -10.41 -13.22
N LEU A 158 14.31 -9.44 -14.14
CA LEU A 158 15.35 -9.27 -15.16
C LEU A 158 16.65 -8.70 -14.59
N LEU A 159 16.56 -7.75 -13.66
CA LEU A 159 17.72 -7.10 -13.05
C LEU A 159 18.37 -7.97 -11.98
N SER A 160 17.59 -8.65 -11.13
CA SER A 160 18.12 -9.54 -10.09
C SER A 160 18.89 -10.73 -10.66
N ARG A 161 18.54 -11.20 -11.87
CA ARG A 161 19.31 -12.24 -12.57
C ARG A 161 20.71 -11.80 -12.97
N ARG A 162 20.99 -10.50 -13.09
CA ARG A 162 22.33 -9.96 -13.43
C ARG A 162 23.22 -9.71 -12.22
N LEU A 163 22.66 -9.72 -11.01
CA LEU A 163 23.41 -9.50 -9.75
C LEU A 163 24.00 -10.78 -9.17
N VAL A 164 23.62 -11.96 -9.67
CA VAL A 164 24.21 -13.25 -9.27
C VAL A 164 25.66 -13.41 -9.78
N ASP A 165 26.06 -12.63 -10.78
CA ASP A 165 27.39 -12.71 -11.41
C ASP A 165 28.42 -11.68 -10.89
N VAL A 166 28.07 -10.91 -9.84
CA VAL A 166 29.01 -9.94 -9.24
C VAL A 166 29.61 -10.54 -7.97
N PRO A 167 30.91 -10.91 -7.96
CA PRO A 167 31.55 -11.41 -6.75
C PRO A 167 31.47 -10.35 -5.63
N PRO A 168 31.32 -10.76 -4.36
CA PRO A 168 31.22 -9.83 -3.25
C PRO A 168 32.44 -8.88 -3.24
N PRO A 169 32.24 -7.59 -2.88
CA PRO A 169 33.34 -6.64 -2.81
C PRO A 169 34.41 -7.16 -1.87
N GLU A 170 35.65 -7.15 -2.35
CA GLU A 170 36.83 -7.57 -1.61
C GLU A 170 36.92 -6.74 -0.32
N VAL A 171 36.85 -7.41 0.82
CA VAL A 171 37.02 -6.77 2.12
C VAL A 171 38.49 -6.39 2.21
N VAL A 172 38.80 -5.13 1.91
CA VAL A 172 40.12 -4.57 2.14
C VAL A 172 40.34 -4.56 3.65
N HIS A 173 41.04 -5.58 4.13
CA HIS A 173 41.61 -5.58 5.47
C HIS A 173 42.62 -4.43 5.53
N GLN A 174 42.19 -3.27 6.04
CA GLN A 174 43.13 -2.30 6.56
C GLN A 174 43.75 -2.92 7.80
N GLU A 175 44.96 -3.47 7.63
CA GLU A 175 45.84 -3.82 8.74
C GLU A 175 46.20 -2.56 9.54
N PRO A 176 46.39 -2.69 10.87
CA PRO A 176 46.41 -1.58 11.83
C PRO A 176 47.61 -0.64 11.73
#